data_AF-A0A366S3D2-F1
#
_entry.id   AF-A0A366S3D2-F1
#
_cell.length_a   1.000
_cell.length_b   1.000
_cell.length_c   1.000
_cell.angle_alpha   90.00
_cell.angle_beta   90.00
_cell.angle_gamma   90.00
#
_symmetry.space_group_name_H-M   'P 1'
#
loop_
_entity.id
_entity.type
_entity.pdbx_description
1 polymer ?
#
loop_
_entity_poly.entity_id
_entity_poly.type
_entity_poly.pdbx_seq_one_letter_code
_entity_poly.pdbx_strand_id
1 'polypeptide(L)'
;MDLLPDEILSFIVAHATAHELVQLSRTCKRLNRLAEPQLWTNIDFHHQSFHELSDSRHPLPKTSTPQRFYCGEPKFEYSGAYKAEDFFKMLQDLLAENVERLMQLCARIKSICTAVELDMDFWRFLPYFINIKTLELYGDLSYRCQEAHKPFDPSAAPLTKLHYVKLDGTIPRPIVAWILSSCSNVEWLELALLDRPISSRETIEDDFPRLPGDLYSPPEYPTYGRLTGWAAITQPLSSFLPCLKDGTSLMLPRLRHLQLCQPSQSNLSMRMVDYFWSTTAEVAAHKDWEKILEASCATLETLVVEQRIGIEHGDEAVNDADGFFRRDQDGLGSERLIDMLERVVIRKGFSVLQRVYLKRIVVGSEKRGKPIGDVPGGRFMRLLEKMGVECKARLGDGL
;
A
#
# COMPACT_ATOMS: atom_id res chain seq x y z
N MET A 1 -14.56 -40.36 11.75
CA MET A 1 -14.57 -39.57 10.50
C MET A 1 -15.64 -40.08 9.54
N ASP A 2 -15.67 -41.38 9.22
CA ASP A 2 -16.60 -41.91 8.21
C ASP A 2 -18.09 -41.82 8.57
N LEU A 3 -18.43 -41.80 9.86
CA LEU A 3 -19.80 -41.69 10.37
C LEU A 3 -20.29 -40.25 10.57
N LEU A 4 -19.42 -39.24 10.44
CA LEU A 4 -19.84 -37.83 10.61
C LEU A 4 -20.56 -37.34 9.34
N PRO A 5 -21.61 -36.50 9.44
CA PRO A 5 -22.21 -35.82 8.29
C PRO A 5 -21.23 -34.87 7.57
N ASP A 6 -21.46 -34.63 6.28
CA ASP A 6 -20.60 -33.77 5.44
C ASP A 6 -20.57 -32.31 5.92
N GLU A 7 -21.64 -31.84 6.57
CA GLU A 7 -21.74 -30.50 7.15
C GLU A 7 -20.78 -30.34 8.33
N ILE A 8 -20.69 -31.36 9.20
CA ILE A 8 -19.79 -31.37 10.35
C ILE A 8 -18.35 -31.48 9.88
N LEU A 9 -18.08 -32.35 8.90
CA LEU A 9 -16.75 -32.46 8.30
C LEU A 9 -16.33 -31.16 7.62
N SER A 10 -17.24 -30.48 6.92
CA SER A 10 -16.98 -29.18 6.29
C SER A 10 -16.64 -28.11 7.32
N PHE A 11 -17.33 -28.10 8.47
CA PHE A 11 -17.02 -27.20 9.58
C PHE A 11 -15.63 -27.47 10.17
N ILE A 12 -15.24 -28.74 10.34
CA ILE A 12 -13.91 -29.11 10.81
C ILE A 12 -12.83 -28.70 9.80
N VAL A 13 -13.03 -29.05 8.52
CA VAL A 13 -12.10 -28.77 7.42
C VAL A 13 -11.90 -27.26 7.23
N ALA A 14 -12.90 -26.42 7.49
CA ALA A 14 -12.78 -24.96 7.41
C ALA A 14 -11.75 -24.35 8.39
N HIS A 15 -11.36 -25.08 9.44
CA HIS A 15 -10.38 -24.64 10.42
C HIS A 15 -8.99 -25.29 10.21
N ALA A 16 -8.83 -26.12 9.19
CA ALA A 16 -7.57 -26.78 8.88
C ALA A 16 -6.60 -25.82 8.16
N THR A 17 -5.31 -25.95 8.47
CA THR A 17 -4.23 -25.25 7.76
C THR A 17 -4.12 -25.73 6.32
N ALA A 18 -3.47 -24.94 5.45
CA ALA A 18 -3.22 -25.35 4.06
C ALA A 18 -2.49 -26.70 3.96
N HIS A 19 -1.54 -26.96 4.86
CA HIS A 19 -0.82 -28.24 4.92
C HIS A 19 -1.78 -29.40 5.24
N GLU A 20 -2.61 -29.26 6.26
CA GLU A 20 -3.60 -30.29 6.65
C GLU A 20 -4.64 -30.51 5.55
N LEU A 21 -5.12 -29.45 4.92
CA LEU A 21 -6.03 -29.53 3.78
C LEU A 21 -5.42 -30.33 2.62
N VAL A 22 -4.13 -30.16 2.32
CA VAL A 22 -3.44 -30.96 1.30
C VAL A 22 -3.43 -32.45 1.70
N GLN A 23 -3.11 -32.78 2.95
CA GLN A 23 -3.11 -34.17 3.42
C GLN A 23 -4.52 -34.79 3.37
N LEU A 24 -5.53 -34.06 3.85
CA LEU A 24 -6.93 -34.47 3.81
C LEU A 24 -7.40 -34.69 2.37
N SER A 25 -6.99 -33.83 1.44
CA SER A 25 -7.36 -33.94 0.03
C SER A 25 -6.81 -35.21 -0.63
N ARG A 26 -5.72 -35.77 -0.12
CA ARG A 26 -5.07 -36.99 -0.65
C ARG A 26 -5.55 -38.27 0.02
N THR A 27 -6.34 -38.16 1.10
CA THR A 27 -6.75 -39.32 1.90
C THR A 27 -7.85 -40.14 1.24
N CYS A 28 -8.97 -39.53 0.85
CA CYS A 28 -10.06 -40.21 0.16
C CYS A 28 -10.91 -39.23 -0.69
N LYS A 29 -11.72 -39.76 -1.62
CA LYS A 29 -12.57 -38.94 -2.52
C LYS A 29 -13.53 -38.01 -1.76
N ARG A 30 -14.05 -38.46 -0.61
CA ARG A 30 -14.97 -37.66 0.21
C ARG A 30 -14.27 -36.45 0.83
N LEU A 31 -13.13 -36.67 1.49
CA LEU A 31 -12.34 -35.57 2.06
C LEU A 31 -11.75 -34.66 0.99
N ASN A 32 -11.36 -35.20 -0.17
CA ASN A 32 -10.96 -34.41 -1.33
C ASN A 32 -12.04 -33.40 -1.76
N ARG A 33 -13.29 -33.84 -1.89
CA ARG A 33 -14.42 -32.96 -2.26
C ARG A 33 -14.66 -31.82 -1.26
N LEU A 34 -14.32 -32.02 0.01
CA LEU A 34 -14.51 -31.01 1.07
C LEU A 34 -13.29 -30.09 1.22
N ALA A 35 -12.08 -30.64 1.14
CA ALA A 35 -10.83 -29.91 1.36
C ALA A 35 -10.35 -29.12 0.13
N GLU A 36 -10.53 -29.67 -1.06
CA GLU A 36 -10.02 -29.05 -2.30
C GLU A 36 -10.63 -27.66 -2.57
N PRO A 37 -11.94 -27.41 -2.38
CA PRO A 37 -12.49 -26.06 -2.50
C PRO A 37 -11.87 -25.06 -1.52
N GLN A 38 -11.51 -25.49 -0.31
CA GLN A 38 -10.91 -24.63 0.71
C GLN A 38 -9.47 -24.27 0.37
N LEU A 39 -8.69 -25.21 -0.20
CA LEU A 39 -7.32 -24.97 -0.66
C LEU A 39 -7.24 -23.84 -1.68
N TRP A 40 -8.23 -23.74 -2.56
CA TRP A 40 -8.25 -22.74 -3.64
C TRP A 40 -9.06 -21.49 -3.29
N THR A 41 -9.56 -21.35 -2.06
CA THR A 41 -10.35 -20.17 -1.68
C THR A 41 -9.47 -19.00 -1.26
N ASN A 42 -8.43 -19.27 -0.46
CA ASN A 42 -7.52 -18.25 0.07
C ASN A 42 -6.09 -18.59 -0.33
N ILE A 43 -5.49 -17.73 -1.14
CA ILE A 43 -4.12 -17.87 -1.61
C ILE A 43 -3.26 -16.84 -0.89
N ASP A 44 -2.33 -17.33 -0.07
CA ASP A 44 -1.38 -16.50 0.66
C ASP A 44 0.01 -17.10 0.52
N PHE A 45 0.93 -16.30 -0.02
CA PHE A 45 2.32 -16.71 -0.22
C PHE A 45 3.26 -16.15 0.85
N HIS A 46 2.80 -15.24 1.70
CA HIS A 46 3.63 -14.68 2.75
C HIS A 46 3.85 -15.67 3.90
N HIS A 47 4.87 -15.41 4.72
CA HIS A 47 5.07 -16.15 5.94
C HIS A 47 3.96 -15.81 6.96
N GLN A 48 3.61 -16.73 7.87
CA GLN A 48 2.49 -16.56 8.81
C GLN A 48 2.62 -15.31 9.71
N SER A 49 3.85 -14.90 10.02
CA SER A 49 4.15 -13.69 10.80
C SER A 49 3.96 -12.39 10.01
N PHE A 50 3.89 -12.43 8.69
CA PHE A 50 3.84 -11.23 7.85
C PHE A 50 2.61 -10.36 8.14
N HIS A 51 1.45 -10.99 8.36
CA HIS A 51 0.21 -10.30 8.71
C HIS A 51 0.21 -9.80 10.15
N GLU A 52 0.81 -10.54 11.08
CA GLU A 52 0.95 -10.10 12.48
C GLU A 52 1.81 -8.83 12.58
N LEU A 53 2.84 -8.74 11.73
CA LEU A 53 3.70 -7.57 11.62
C LEU A 53 3.10 -6.44 10.78
N SER A 54 2.09 -6.72 9.97
CA SER A 54 1.46 -5.79 9.02
C SER A 54 0.07 -5.30 9.43
N ASP A 55 -0.53 -5.87 10.49
CA ASP A 55 -1.93 -5.62 10.86
C ASP A 55 -2.18 -4.13 11.16
N SER A 56 -2.86 -3.48 10.24
CA SER A 56 -3.25 -2.07 10.29
C SER A 56 -4.54 -1.86 11.08
N ARG A 57 -5.32 -2.93 11.35
CA ARG A 57 -6.64 -2.89 12.00
C ARG A 57 -6.57 -2.48 13.45
N HIS A 58 -5.38 -2.60 14.05
CA HIS A 58 -5.14 -2.19 15.40
C HIS A 58 -4.19 -0.99 15.46
N PRO A 59 -4.37 -0.15 16.50
CA PRO A 59 -3.25 0.53 17.13
C PRO A 59 -1.92 -0.22 16.99
N LEU A 60 -0.90 0.36 16.33
CA LEU A 60 0.48 -0.12 16.48
C LEU A 60 0.78 -0.32 17.99
N PRO A 61 1.28 -1.48 18.42
CA PRO A 61 1.61 -1.69 19.83
C PRO A 61 2.60 -0.61 20.31
N LYS A 62 2.59 -0.28 21.61
CA LYS A 62 3.51 0.70 22.24
C LYS A 62 4.99 0.26 22.18
N THR A 63 5.25 -0.98 21.81
CA THR A 63 6.58 -1.56 21.70
C THR A 63 7.10 -1.44 20.28
N SER A 64 8.42 -1.23 20.16
CA SER A 64 9.17 -1.14 18.90
C SER A 64 8.77 -2.24 17.92
N THR A 65 7.97 -1.89 16.92
CA THR A 65 7.69 -2.76 15.79
C THR A 65 8.97 -3.02 15.00
N PRO A 66 9.15 -4.22 14.40
CA PRO A 66 10.23 -4.43 13.45
C PRO A 66 10.16 -3.39 12.34
N GLN A 67 11.34 -2.94 11.93
CA GLN A 67 11.54 -1.79 11.05
C GLN A 67 10.80 -1.97 9.72
N ARG A 68 9.73 -1.21 9.51
CA ARG A 68 9.10 -1.06 8.19
C ARG A 68 9.88 0.01 7.41
N PHE A 69 11.01 -0.38 6.82
CA PHE A 69 11.63 0.37 5.73
C PHE A 69 10.74 0.25 4.48
N TYR A 70 10.81 1.23 3.57
CA TYR A 70 10.19 1.02 2.26
C TYR A 70 10.86 -0.15 1.56
N CYS A 71 12.20 -0.19 1.53
CA CYS A 71 12.92 -1.30 0.93
C CYS A 71 12.92 -2.55 1.84
N GLY A 72 12.11 -3.54 1.44
CA GLY A 72 12.31 -4.98 1.57
C GLY A 72 12.62 -5.53 2.97
N GLU A 73 11.81 -6.50 3.42
CA GLU A 73 12.28 -7.44 4.43
C GLU A 73 13.57 -8.13 3.95
N PRO A 74 14.48 -8.49 4.88
CA PRO A 74 15.76 -9.09 4.50
C PRO A 74 15.54 -10.29 3.58
N LYS A 75 16.36 -10.36 2.54
CA LYS A 75 16.47 -11.40 1.50
C LYS A 75 16.74 -12.83 2.03
N PHE A 76 16.34 -13.18 3.25
CA PHE A 76 16.65 -14.47 3.86
C PHE A 76 15.38 -15.31 4.17
N GLU A 77 14.17 -14.79 3.94
CA GLU A 77 12.91 -15.54 4.06
C GLU A 77 12.21 -15.78 2.71
N TYR A 78 12.99 -16.11 1.67
CA TYR A 78 12.60 -16.37 0.27
C TYR A 78 11.52 -17.45 0.02
N SER A 79 10.93 -18.10 1.04
CA SER A 79 9.99 -19.21 0.81
C SER A 79 8.67 -18.80 0.15
N GLY A 80 8.27 -17.52 0.27
CA GLY A 80 7.02 -17.02 -0.30
C GLY A 80 7.09 -16.74 -1.80
N ALA A 81 8.17 -16.11 -2.25
CA ALA A 81 8.39 -15.78 -3.66
C ALA A 81 8.40 -17.05 -4.55
N TYR A 82 9.10 -18.11 -4.12
CA TYR A 82 9.12 -19.37 -4.87
C TYR A 82 7.73 -20.03 -4.97
N LYS A 83 6.92 -19.97 -3.91
CA LYS A 83 5.54 -20.50 -3.95
C LYS A 83 4.66 -19.70 -4.92
N ALA A 84 4.82 -18.39 -4.93
CA ALA A 84 4.11 -17.51 -5.86
C ALA A 84 4.52 -17.82 -7.31
N GLU A 85 5.83 -17.94 -7.56
CA GLU A 85 6.38 -18.29 -8.87
C GLU A 85 5.82 -19.62 -9.40
N ASP A 86 5.89 -20.69 -8.61
CA ASP A 86 5.35 -22.01 -8.98
C ASP A 86 3.84 -21.94 -9.27
N PHE A 87 3.08 -21.21 -8.46
CA PHE A 87 1.65 -21.04 -8.66
C PHE A 87 1.35 -20.29 -9.97
N PHE A 88 2.04 -19.17 -10.24
CA PHE A 88 1.81 -18.39 -11.45
C PHE A 88 2.30 -19.09 -12.71
N LYS A 89 3.36 -19.90 -12.61
CA LYS A 89 3.77 -20.80 -13.69
C LYS A 89 2.70 -21.82 -14.00
N MET A 90 2.10 -22.44 -12.98
CA MET A 90 0.95 -23.34 -13.17
C MET A 90 -0.25 -22.63 -13.82
N LEU A 91 -0.57 -21.38 -13.43
CA LEU A 91 -1.61 -20.61 -14.12
C LEU A 91 -1.24 -20.27 -15.57
N GLN A 92 0.04 -20.03 -15.84
CA GLN A 92 0.55 -19.76 -17.17
C GLN A 92 0.44 -20.99 -18.08
N ASP A 93 0.75 -22.18 -17.56
CA ASP A 93 0.57 -23.45 -18.27
C ASP A 93 -0.91 -23.71 -18.55
N LEU A 94 -1.80 -23.48 -17.56
CA LEU A 94 -3.25 -23.57 -17.77
C LEU A 94 -3.77 -22.56 -18.80
N LEU A 95 -3.23 -21.33 -18.83
CA LEU A 95 -3.61 -20.35 -19.83
C LEU A 95 -3.24 -20.82 -21.26
N ALA A 96 -2.12 -21.53 -21.41
CA ALA A 96 -1.68 -22.05 -22.69
C ALA A 96 -2.43 -23.33 -23.11
N GLU A 97 -2.73 -24.22 -22.16
CA GLU A 97 -3.24 -25.56 -22.44
C GLU A 97 -4.76 -25.70 -22.25
N ASN A 98 -5.34 -25.03 -21.24
CA ASN A 98 -6.73 -25.22 -20.85
C ASN A 98 -7.31 -23.99 -20.12
N VAL A 99 -7.71 -22.99 -20.90
CA VAL A 99 -8.29 -21.73 -20.40
C VAL A 99 -9.57 -21.96 -19.59
N GLU A 100 -10.39 -22.96 -19.95
CA GLU A 100 -11.60 -23.27 -19.17
C GLU A 100 -11.24 -23.71 -17.75
N ARG A 101 -10.20 -24.54 -17.61
CA ARG A 101 -9.71 -24.98 -16.30
C ARG A 101 -9.12 -23.82 -15.50
N LEU A 102 -8.39 -22.91 -16.15
CA LEU A 102 -7.92 -21.65 -15.55
C LEU A 102 -9.10 -20.85 -14.98
N MET A 103 -10.13 -20.61 -15.79
CA MET A 103 -11.32 -19.86 -15.38
C MET A 103 -12.02 -20.51 -14.18
N GLN A 104 -12.20 -21.84 -14.21
CA GLN A 104 -12.80 -22.59 -13.10
C GLN A 104 -11.98 -22.48 -11.81
N LEU A 105 -10.66 -22.53 -11.91
CA LEU A 105 -9.75 -22.43 -10.78
C LEU A 105 -9.77 -21.00 -10.20
N CYS A 106 -9.53 -20.00 -11.03
CA CYS A 106 -9.49 -18.59 -10.63
C CYS A 106 -10.83 -18.12 -10.06
N ALA A 107 -11.95 -18.64 -10.56
CA ALA A 107 -13.28 -18.34 -10.03
C ALA A 107 -13.52 -18.88 -8.61
N ARG A 108 -12.70 -19.80 -8.09
CA ARG A 108 -12.83 -20.29 -6.70
C ARG A 108 -12.15 -19.38 -5.69
N ILE A 109 -11.15 -18.63 -6.15
CA ILE A 109 -10.33 -17.78 -5.31
C ILE A 109 -11.14 -16.56 -4.85
N LYS A 110 -11.16 -16.36 -3.53
CA LYS A 110 -11.82 -15.24 -2.85
C LYS A 110 -10.82 -14.28 -2.20
N SER A 111 -9.60 -14.74 -1.92
CA SER A 111 -8.54 -13.93 -1.33
C SER A 111 -7.20 -14.23 -1.98
N ILE A 112 -6.45 -13.19 -2.35
CA ILE A 112 -5.05 -13.29 -2.80
C ILE A 112 -4.21 -12.31 -1.98
N CYS A 113 -3.14 -12.82 -1.40
CA CYS A 113 -2.07 -12.02 -0.80
C CYS A 113 -0.74 -12.46 -1.40
N THR A 114 -0.08 -11.58 -2.16
CA THR A 114 1.16 -11.92 -2.86
C THR A 114 2.08 -10.72 -3.02
N ALA A 115 3.38 -10.98 -2.92
CA ALA A 115 4.38 -10.13 -3.53
C ALA A 115 4.36 -10.36 -5.05
N VAL A 116 4.38 -9.29 -5.84
CA VAL A 116 4.44 -9.35 -7.30
C VAL A 116 5.84 -8.88 -7.71
N GLU A 117 6.73 -9.84 -7.93
CA GLU A 117 8.04 -9.57 -8.54
C GLU A 117 7.87 -9.23 -10.03
N LEU A 118 8.76 -8.37 -10.55
CA LEU A 118 8.68 -7.81 -11.91
C LEU A 118 8.83 -8.87 -13.03
N ASP A 119 9.31 -10.07 -12.73
CA ASP A 119 9.42 -11.13 -13.75
C ASP A 119 8.14 -11.98 -13.86
N MET A 120 7.16 -11.77 -12.98
CA MET A 120 5.91 -12.52 -13.00
C MET A 120 4.85 -11.80 -13.84
N ASP A 121 4.31 -12.54 -14.81
CA ASP A 121 3.20 -12.12 -15.66
C ASP A 121 1.84 -12.06 -14.91
N PHE A 122 1.86 -11.86 -13.58
CA PHE A 122 0.72 -11.89 -12.67
C PHE A 122 -0.49 -11.09 -13.17
N TRP A 123 -0.21 -9.89 -13.70
CA TRP A 123 -1.23 -8.91 -14.08
C TRP A 123 -2.27 -9.48 -15.06
N ARG A 124 -1.89 -10.41 -15.95
CA ARG A 124 -2.82 -11.00 -16.92
C ARG A 124 -3.88 -11.90 -16.29
N PHE A 125 -3.62 -12.43 -15.10
CA PHE A 125 -4.53 -13.35 -14.42
C PHE A 125 -5.59 -12.62 -13.60
N LEU A 126 -5.35 -11.34 -13.25
CA LEU A 126 -6.26 -10.54 -12.43
C LEU A 126 -7.73 -10.60 -12.88
N PRO A 127 -8.05 -10.45 -14.18
CA PRO A 127 -9.44 -10.50 -14.65
C PRO A 127 -10.14 -11.85 -14.46
N TYR A 128 -9.38 -12.94 -14.31
CA TYR A 128 -9.94 -14.29 -14.15
C TYR A 128 -10.42 -14.56 -12.72
N PHE A 129 -9.98 -13.78 -11.71
CA PHE A 129 -10.40 -13.93 -10.32
C PHE A 129 -11.76 -13.27 -10.06
N ILE A 130 -12.79 -13.63 -10.84
CA ILE A 130 -14.11 -12.98 -10.85
C ILE A 130 -14.86 -12.99 -9.50
N ASN A 131 -14.44 -13.85 -8.56
CA ASN A 131 -15.06 -14.00 -7.24
C ASN A 131 -14.19 -13.47 -6.09
N ILE A 132 -13.11 -12.76 -6.41
CA ILE A 132 -12.20 -12.20 -5.42
C ILE A 132 -12.89 -11.12 -4.57
N LYS A 133 -12.66 -11.20 -3.26
CA LYS A 133 -13.16 -10.29 -2.22
C LYS A 133 -12.04 -9.51 -1.56
N THR A 134 -10.88 -10.14 -1.42
CA THR A 134 -9.69 -9.56 -0.77
C THR A 134 -8.52 -9.63 -1.73
N LEU A 135 -7.91 -8.48 -2.01
CA LEU A 135 -6.75 -8.38 -2.87
C LEU A 135 -5.65 -7.60 -2.14
N GLU A 136 -4.56 -8.28 -1.83
CA GLU A 136 -3.36 -7.68 -1.25
C GLU A 136 -2.17 -7.90 -2.18
N LEU A 137 -1.62 -6.80 -2.70
CA LEU A 137 -0.53 -6.81 -3.65
C LEU A 137 0.62 -5.97 -3.10
N TYR A 138 1.79 -6.60 -3.05
CA TYR A 138 3.05 -5.97 -2.68
C TYR A 138 3.94 -5.96 -3.92
N GLY A 139 3.98 -4.83 -4.63
CA GLY A 139 4.79 -4.67 -5.83
C GLY A 139 6.29 -4.62 -5.50
N ASP A 140 7.12 -5.03 -6.45
CA ASP A 140 8.57 -4.95 -6.32
C ASP A 140 9.05 -3.49 -6.16
N LEU A 141 10.10 -3.31 -5.37
CA LEU A 141 10.80 -2.05 -5.16
C LEU A 141 12.18 -2.05 -5.84
N SER A 142 12.55 -3.16 -6.46
CA SER A 142 13.81 -3.28 -7.17
C SER A 142 13.78 -2.43 -8.43
N TYR A 143 14.84 -1.64 -8.61
CA TYR A 143 15.10 -0.71 -9.71
C TYR A 143 15.31 -1.44 -11.07
N ARG A 144 15.19 -2.77 -11.09
CA ARG A 144 15.66 -3.60 -12.19
C ARG A 144 14.48 -3.93 -13.10
N CYS A 145 14.57 -3.43 -14.33
CA CYS A 145 13.80 -3.84 -15.50
C CYS A 145 12.34 -3.37 -15.61
N GLN A 146 12.11 -2.40 -16.51
CA GLN A 146 10.77 -1.99 -16.96
C GLN A 146 10.39 -2.52 -18.35
N GLU A 147 11.24 -3.31 -19.01
CA GLU A 147 11.08 -3.57 -20.45
C GLU A 147 10.37 -4.90 -20.80
N ALA A 148 10.06 -5.77 -19.83
CA ALA A 148 9.64 -7.15 -20.12
C ALA A 148 8.19 -7.53 -19.81
N HIS A 149 7.37 -6.65 -19.23
CA HIS A 149 5.97 -7.00 -18.94
C HIS A 149 5.12 -7.03 -20.21
N LYS A 150 4.42 -8.14 -20.45
CA LYS A 150 3.38 -8.16 -21.49
C LYS A 150 2.24 -7.21 -21.10
N PRO A 151 1.60 -6.55 -22.08
CA PRO A 151 0.58 -5.55 -21.80
C PRO A 151 -0.62 -6.18 -21.07
N PHE A 152 -0.99 -5.59 -19.94
CA PHE A 152 -2.28 -5.79 -19.31
C PHE A 152 -3.37 -5.12 -20.15
N ASP A 153 -4.53 -5.76 -20.28
CA ASP A 153 -5.67 -5.17 -20.96
C ASP A 153 -6.51 -4.32 -19.97
N PRO A 154 -6.41 -2.97 -20.02
CA PRO A 154 -7.19 -2.11 -19.13
C PRO A 154 -8.69 -2.12 -19.44
N SER A 155 -9.12 -2.74 -20.55
CA SER A 155 -10.53 -2.91 -20.91
C SER A 155 -11.18 -4.16 -20.31
N ALA A 156 -10.42 -4.97 -19.56
CA ALA A 156 -10.92 -6.15 -18.88
C ALA A 156 -12.07 -5.81 -17.90
N ALA A 157 -12.99 -6.76 -17.69
CA ALA A 157 -14.15 -6.57 -16.84
C ALA A 157 -13.76 -6.28 -15.37
N PRO A 158 -14.38 -5.28 -14.69
CA PRO A 158 -14.07 -4.97 -13.30
C PRO A 158 -14.39 -6.09 -12.30
N LEU A 159 -13.63 -6.14 -11.20
CA LEU A 159 -13.80 -7.07 -10.07
C LEU A 159 -14.95 -6.67 -9.16
N THR A 160 -16.18 -7.02 -9.52
CA THR A 160 -17.40 -6.55 -8.84
C THR A 160 -17.60 -7.05 -7.41
N LYS A 161 -16.90 -8.11 -6.97
CA LYS A 161 -17.05 -8.71 -5.62
C LYS A 161 -15.97 -8.25 -4.62
N LEU A 162 -15.14 -7.31 -5.03
CA LEU A 162 -14.02 -6.83 -4.23
C LEU A 162 -14.52 -5.98 -3.05
N HIS A 163 -14.06 -6.29 -1.85
CA HIS A 163 -14.43 -5.65 -0.59
C HIS A 163 -13.22 -5.05 0.14
N TYR A 164 -12.05 -5.69 0.01
CA TYR A 164 -10.80 -5.26 0.65
C TYR A 164 -9.70 -5.18 -0.41
N VAL A 165 -8.99 -4.05 -0.43
CA VAL A 165 -7.86 -3.82 -1.33
C VAL A 165 -6.70 -3.22 -0.56
N LYS A 166 -5.53 -3.84 -0.68
CA LYS A 166 -4.26 -3.30 -0.20
C LYS A 166 -3.24 -3.34 -1.32
N LEU A 167 -2.70 -2.17 -1.64
CA LEU A 167 -1.69 -1.99 -2.67
C LEU A 167 -0.49 -1.29 -2.06
N ASP A 168 0.64 -1.98 -1.98
CA ASP A 168 1.90 -1.48 -1.43
C ASP A 168 3.03 -1.69 -2.45
N GLY A 169 4.00 -0.78 -2.51
CA GLY A 169 5.14 -0.84 -3.43
C GLY A 169 4.85 -0.36 -4.86
N THR A 170 5.74 -0.73 -5.80
CA THR A 170 5.66 -0.26 -7.19
C THR A 170 4.70 -1.12 -8.00
N ILE A 171 3.56 -0.53 -8.37
CA ILE A 171 2.53 -1.20 -9.18
C ILE A 171 2.26 -0.34 -10.42
N PRO A 172 2.19 -0.93 -11.64
CA PRO A 172 1.97 -0.16 -12.85
C PRO A 172 0.65 0.63 -12.81
N ARG A 173 0.70 1.92 -13.18
CA ARG A 173 -0.48 2.82 -13.19
C ARG A 173 -1.73 2.24 -13.85
N PRO A 174 -1.67 1.57 -15.02
CA PRO A 174 -2.87 1.00 -15.65
C PRO A 174 -3.54 -0.07 -14.79
N ILE A 175 -2.77 -0.84 -14.04
CA ILE A 175 -3.29 -1.86 -13.10
C ILE A 175 -4.01 -1.18 -11.96
N VAL A 176 -3.38 -0.19 -11.33
CA VAL A 176 -3.97 0.56 -10.22
C VAL A 176 -5.29 1.20 -10.66
N ALA A 177 -5.30 1.85 -11.83
CA ALA A 177 -6.49 2.48 -12.39
C ALA A 177 -7.64 1.48 -12.59
N TRP A 178 -7.34 0.27 -13.08
CA TRP A 178 -8.31 -0.79 -13.29
C TRP A 178 -8.80 -1.45 -11.98
N ILE A 179 -7.93 -1.62 -10.99
CA ILE A 179 -8.35 -2.10 -9.66
C ILE A 179 -9.30 -1.08 -9.04
N LEU A 180 -8.96 0.22 -9.10
CA LEU A 180 -9.79 1.28 -8.54
C LEU A 180 -11.13 1.47 -9.28
N SER A 181 -11.19 1.19 -10.58
CA SER A 181 -12.47 1.15 -11.31
C SER A 181 -13.36 -0.01 -10.86
N SER A 182 -12.80 -1.02 -10.19
CA SER A 182 -13.52 -2.15 -9.60
C SER A 182 -14.03 -1.89 -8.18
N CYS A 183 -13.68 -0.75 -7.56
CA CYS A 183 -13.89 -0.50 -6.13
C CYS A 183 -15.32 -0.05 -5.74
N SER A 184 -16.36 -0.36 -6.53
CA SER A 184 -17.74 0.06 -6.23
C SER A 184 -18.31 -0.58 -4.95
N ASN A 185 -17.80 -1.76 -4.56
CA ASN A 185 -18.19 -2.48 -3.36
C ASN A 185 -17.11 -2.50 -2.26
N VAL A 186 -15.99 -1.81 -2.47
CA VAL A 186 -14.86 -1.84 -1.55
C VAL A 186 -15.19 -1.05 -0.29
N GLU A 187 -15.03 -1.72 0.84
CA GLU A 187 -15.26 -1.19 2.18
C GLU A 187 -13.94 -0.77 2.84
N TRP A 188 -12.83 -1.37 2.41
CA TRP A 188 -11.49 -1.14 2.96
C TRP A 188 -10.45 -0.97 1.84
N LEU A 189 -9.77 0.17 1.83
CA LEU A 189 -8.75 0.51 0.84
C LEU A 189 -7.47 0.96 1.56
N GLU A 190 -6.35 0.32 1.26
CA GLU A 190 -5.02 0.73 1.72
C GLU A 190 -4.10 0.99 0.53
N LEU A 191 -3.59 2.22 0.44
CA LEU A 191 -2.69 2.66 -0.62
C LEU A 191 -1.36 3.10 0.00
N ALA A 192 -0.35 2.26 -0.15
CA ALA A 192 1.05 2.56 0.04
C ALA A 192 1.77 2.47 -1.32
N LEU A 193 1.13 3.04 -2.34
CA LEU A 193 1.57 3.00 -3.72
C LEU A 193 2.76 3.93 -3.95
N LEU A 194 3.82 3.35 -4.49
CA LEU A 194 5.04 4.07 -4.78
C LEU A 194 5.31 4.00 -6.29
N ASP A 195 5.77 5.10 -6.86
CA ASP A 195 6.39 5.09 -8.18
C ASP A 195 7.90 4.90 -8.03
N ARG A 196 8.52 4.53 -9.15
CA ARG A 196 9.96 4.37 -9.21
C ARG A 196 10.67 5.63 -8.69
N PRO A 197 11.78 5.45 -7.95
CA PRO A 197 12.66 6.54 -7.58
C PRO A 197 13.28 7.17 -8.84
N ILE A 198 13.76 8.41 -8.71
CA ILE A 198 14.48 9.09 -9.80
C ILE A 198 15.83 8.39 -9.99
N SER A 199 16.08 7.83 -11.17
CA SER A 199 17.35 7.15 -11.46
C SER A 199 18.51 8.15 -11.42
N SER A 200 19.47 7.92 -10.51
CA SER A 200 20.71 8.69 -10.41
C SER A 200 21.68 8.46 -11.58
N ARG A 201 21.39 7.49 -12.46
CA ARG A 201 22.16 7.24 -13.68
C ARG A 201 21.65 8.02 -14.89
N GLU A 202 20.35 8.31 -14.92
CA GLU A 202 19.70 9.16 -15.95
C GLU A 202 19.98 10.66 -15.72
N THR A 203 20.45 11.02 -14.53
CA THR A 203 20.88 12.38 -14.16
C THR A 203 22.31 12.72 -14.56
N ILE A 204 23.00 11.83 -15.28
CA ILE A 204 24.39 12.05 -15.68
C ILE A 204 24.48 12.69 -17.07
N GLU A 205 23.50 12.52 -17.98
CA GLU A 205 23.67 12.95 -19.38
C GLU A 205 22.48 13.59 -20.12
N ASP A 206 21.25 13.66 -19.58
CA ASP A 206 20.12 14.26 -20.32
C ASP A 206 19.50 15.49 -19.64
N ASP A 207 19.41 16.58 -20.41
CA ASP A 207 18.66 17.81 -20.11
C ASP A 207 17.14 17.50 -20.03
N PHE A 208 16.68 16.96 -18.90
CA PHE A 208 15.26 17.04 -18.56
C PHE A 208 14.88 18.49 -18.24
N PRO A 209 13.73 19.01 -18.72
CA PRO A 209 13.22 20.29 -18.24
C PRO A 209 13.00 20.17 -16.72
N ARG A 210 13.73 21.01 -15.97
CA ARG A 210 13.72 21.09 -14.50
C ARG A 210 12.29 21.15 -13.99
N LEU A 211 11.95 20.38 -12.95
CA LEU A 211 10.69 20.56 -12.23
C LEU A 211 10.82 21.80 -11.31
N PRO A 212 10.09 22.89 -11.58
CA PRO A 212 10.30 24.20 -10.95
C PRO A 212 9.78 24.31 -9.50
N GLY A 213 9.41 23.19 -8.86
CA GLY A 213 9.08 23.13 -7.42
C GLY A 213 10.29 22.88 -6.51
N ASP A 214 11.45 22.59 -7.10
CA ASP A 214 12.67 22.09 -6.41
C ASP A 214 13.69 23.22 -6.10
N LEU A 215 13.18 24.45 -5.92
CA LEU A 215 13.94 25.72 -5.92
C LEU A 215 14.44 26.24 -4.55
N TYR A 216 14.66 25.39 -3.54
CA TYR A 216 15.33 25.86 -2.31
C TYR A 216 16.85 25.98 -2.55
N SER A 217 17.22 27.13 -3.14
CA SER A 217 18.53 27.79 -3.29
C SER A 217 19.80 26.92 -3.24
N PRO A 218 20.42 26.61 -4.40
CA PRO A 218 21.82 26.19 -4.43
C PRO A 218 22.75 27.41 -4.21
N PRO A 219 23.97 27.22 -3.67
CA PRO A 219 24.97 28.28 -3.51
C PRO A 219 25.29 28.98 -4.85
N GLU A 220 25.78 30.22 -4.76
CA GLU A 220 26.00 31.19 -5.87
C GLU A 220 26.86 30.71 -7.06
N TYR A 221 27.40 29.49 -7.04
CA TYR A 221 28.19 28.92 -8.12
C TYR A 221 27.73 27.50 -8.45
N PRO A 222 26.99 27.30 -9.56
CA PRO A 222 26.53 25.97 -9.97
C PRO A 222 27.65 25.26 -10.71
N THR A 223 28.44 24.43 -10.02
CA THR A 223 29.22 23.39 -10.70
C THR A 223 28.29 22.27 -11.09
N TYR A 224 27.78 22.33 -12.32
CA TYR A 224 27.11 21.22 -12.99
C TYR A 224 28.06 20.02 -13.04
N GLY A 225 27.66 18.93 -12.40
CA GLY A 225 28.41 17.68 -12.44
C GLY A 225 28.28 16.88 -11.15
N ARG A 226 27.51 15.79 -11.23
CA ARG A 226 27.30 14.73 -10.23
C ARG A 226 26.31 15.05 -9.10
N LEU A 227 25.19 14.31 -9.10
CA LEU A 227 24.42 13.96 -7.88
C LEU A 227 25.21 12.98 -6.98
N THR A 228 26.52 13.18 -6.81
CA THR A 228 27.28 12.42 -5.80
C THR A 228 26.82 12.87 -4.42
N GLY A 229 26.02 12.03 -3.75
CA GLY A 229 25.56 12.26 -2.38
C GLY A 229 24.05 12.29 -2.18
N TRP A 230 23.23 12.14 -3.23
CA TRP A 230 21.77 12.13 -3.11
C TRP A 230 21.21 10.73 -3.35
N ALA A 231 20.49 10.17 -2.37
CA ALA A 231 19.75 8.93 -2.54
C ALA A 231 18.30 9.26 -2.88
N ALA A 232 17.83 8.77 -4.02
CA ALA A 232 16.47 9.04 -4.50
C ALA A 232 15.48 8.15 -3.76
N ILE A 233 14.51 8.77 -3.07
CA ILE A 233 13.44 8.01 -2.43
C ILE A 233 12.36 7.67 -3.46
N THR A 234 11.70 6.54 -3.28
CA THR A 234 10.52 6.18 -4.08
C THR A 234 9.48 7.30 -4.00
N GLN A 235 8.88 7.68 -5.13
CA GLN A 235 7.90 8.76 -5.15
C GLN A 235 6.51 8.24 -4.79
N PRO A 236 5.59 9.07 -4.26
CA PRO A 236 4.19 8.69 -4.22
C PRO A 236 3.65 8.54 -5.66
N LEU A 237 2.89 7.48 -5.94
CA LEU A 237 2.30 7.28 -7.26
C LEU A 237 1.26 8.38 -7.55
N SER A 238 1.34 8.99 -8.74
CA SER A 238 0.40 10.01 -9.19
C SER A 238 -0.23 9.68 -10.54
N SER A 239 -1.35 10.33 -10.84
CA SER A 239 -2.13 10.20 -12.08
C SER A 239 -2.58 8.75 -12.33
N PHE A 240 -2.95 8.04 -11.25
CA PHE A 240 -3.32 6.63 -11.30
C PHE A 240 -4.84 6.41 -11.26
N LEU A 241 -5.62 7.46 -11.01
CA LEU A 241 -7.07 7.34 -11.05
C LEU A 241 -7.57 7.15 -12.48
N PRO A 242 -8.59 6.29 -12.69
CA PRO A 242 -9.13 6.07 -14.02
C PRO A 242 -9.70 7.38 -14.58
N CYS A 243 -9.28 7.74 -15.80
CA CYS A 243 -10.03 8.70 -16.61
C CYS A 243 -11.34 8.05 -17.02
N LEU A 244 -12.40 8.27 -16.24
CA LEU A 244 -13.73 7.80 -16.58
C LEU A 244 -14.19 8.52 -17.86
N LYS A 245 -14.39 7.75 -18.94
CA LYS A 245 -14.70 8.25 -20.29
C LYS A 245 -15.96 9.11 -20.34
N ASP A 246 -16.85 8.95 -19.37
CA ASP A 246 -18.16 9.61 -19.32
C ASP A 246 -18.14 10.91 -18.48
N GLY A 247 -16.97 11.37 -18.03
CA GLY A 247 -16.85 12.54 -17.14
C GLY A 247 -17.43 12.30 -15.74
N THR A 248 -17.84 11.07 -15.43
CA THR A 248 -18.28 10.64 -14.10
C THR A 248 -17.09 10.69 -13.14
N SER A 249 -17.37 11.12 -11.91
CA SER A 249 -16.36 11.14 -10.84
C SER A 249 -16.11 9.72 -10.32
N LEU A 250 -14.93 9.47 -9.76
CA LEU A 250 -14.66 8.27 -8.98
C LEU A 250 -15.76 8.11 -7.92
N MET A 251 -16.34 6.91 -7.82
CA MET A 251 -17.40 6.61 -6.85
C MET A 251 -16.93 5.50 -5.92
N LEU A 252 -16.87 5.80 -4.62
CA LEU A 252 -16.50 4.84 -3.57
C LEU A 252 -17.62 4.76 -2.52
N PRO A 253 -18.83 4.33 -2.92
CA PRO A 253 -20.06 4.52 -2.14
C PRO A 253 -20.17 3.61 -0.91
N ARG A 254 -19.20 2.73 -0.68
CA ARG A 254 -19.15 1.81 0.46
C ARG A 254 -17.87 1.91 1.27
N LEU A 255 -16.96 2.81 0.90
CA LEU A 255 -15.65 2.87 1.54
C LEU A 255 -15.80 3.39 2.96
N ARG A 256 -15.45 2.55 3.94
CA ARG A 256 -15.50 2.85 5.39
C ARG A 256 -14.12 3.06 5.98
N HIS A 257 -13.11 2.40 5.43
CA HIS A 257 -11.72 2.52 5.88
C HIS A 257 -10.80 2.89 4.72
N LEU A 258 -10.02 3.96 4.90
CA LEU A 258 -9.00 4.40 3.95
C LEU A 258 -7.66 4.56 4.66
N GLN A 259 -6.62 3.91 4.16
CA GLN A 259 -5.24 4.17 4.54
C GLN A 259 -4.47 4.77 3.36
N LEU A 260 -3.83 5.91 3.60
CA LEU A 260 -2.95 6.58 2.64
C LEU A 260 -1.54 6.65 3.25
N CYS A 261 -0.55 6.22 2.48
CA CYS A 261 0.84 6.22 2.90
C CYS A 261 1.70 6.95 1.86
N GLN A 262 2.48 7.93 2.32
CA GLN A 262 3.48 8.61 1.49
C GLN A 262 4.86 8.53 2.13
N PRO A 263 5.94 8.69 1.35
CA PRO A 263 7.28 8.85 1.91
C PRO A 263 7.35 10.02 2.90
N SER A 264 8.40 10.03 3.71
CA SER A 264 8.75 11.14 4.58
C SER A 264 10.16 11.58 4.27
N GLN A 265 10.32 12.89 4.13
CA GLN A 265 11.62 13.53 4.05
C GLN A 265 12.16 13.74 5.46
N SER A 266 13.42 13.38 5.67
CA SER A 266 14.12 13.64 6.92
C SER A 266 14.78 15.01 6.88
N ASN A 267 14.74 15.77 7.97
CA ASN A 267 15.68 16.87 8.22
C ASN A 267 16.92 16.34 8.99
N LEU A 268 17.58 15.31 8.46
CA LEU A 268 18.80 14.77 9.06
C LEU A 268 20.00 15.61 8.67
N SER A 269 20.12 16.81 9.26
CA SER A 269 21.28 17.71 9.12
C SER A 269 22.63 17.11 9.55
N MET A 270 22.67 15.84 9.98
CA MET A 270 23.85 15.14 10.48
C MET A 270 24.33 13.98 9.58
N ARG A 271 23.79 13.78 8.35
CA ARG A 271 24.23 12.68 7.47
C ARG A 271 24.84 13.18 6.16
N MET A 272 25.74 12.37 5.60
CA MET A 272 26.44 12.60 4.33
C MET A 272 25.54 12.40 3.08
N VAL A 273 24.29 11.96 3.24
CA VAL A 273 23.37 11.69 2.13
C VAL A 273 22.08 12.47 2.34
N ASP A 274 21.82 13.41 1.45
CA ASP A 274 20.55 14.13 1.42
C ASP A 274 19.54 13.30 0.61
N TYR A 275 18.41 12.98 1.23
CA TYR A 275 17.31 12.26 0.58
C TYR A 275 16.34 13.27 -0.06
N PHE A 276 16.00 13.04 -1.31
CA PHE A 276 15.14 13.94 -2.08
C PHE A 276 13.93 13.22 -2.68
N TRP A 277 12.79 13.92 -2.69
CA TRP A 277 11.56 13.55 -3.40
C TRP A 277 10.99 14.69 -4.24
N SER A 278 10.31 14.35 -5.32
CA SER A 278 9.66 15.35 -6.15
C SER A 278 8.44 15.94 -5.45
N THR A 279 8.53 17.22 -5.11
CA THR A 279 7.39 18.02 -4.60
C THR A 279 6.24 18.03 -5.60
N THR A 280 6.55 18.03 -6.90
CA THR A 280 5.57 17.98 -7.98
C THR A 280 4.84 16.64 -8.00
N ALA A 281 5.56 15.52 -7.85
CA ALA A 281 4.95 14.19 -7.77
C ALA A 281 4.06 14.05 -6.53
N GLU A 282 4.50 14.59 -5.39
CA GLU A 282 3.69 14.62 -4.17
C GLU A 282 2.39 15.42 -4.37
N VAL A 283 2.46 16.64 -4.92
CA VAL A 283 1.28 17.45 -5.22
C VAL A 283 0.36 16.74 -6.23
N ALA A 284 0.92 16.05 -7.22
CA ALA A 284 0.14 15.30 -8.20
C ALA A 284 -0.56 14.09 -7.54
N ALA A 285 0.11 13.35 -6.66
CA ALA A 285 -0.46 12.25 -5.91
C ALA A 285 -1.57 12.74 -4.96
N HIS A 286 -1.36 13.88 -4.29
CA HIS A 286 -2.36 14.51 -3.43
C HIS A 286 -3.65 14.84 -4.18
N LYS A 287 -3.58 15.27 -5.45
CA LYS A 287 -4.80 15.50 -6.27
C LYS A 287 -5.63 14.23 -6.46
N ASP A 288 -4.99 13.08 -6.59
CA ASP A 288 -5.69 11.80 -6.68
C ASP A 288 -6.26 11.39 -5.32
N TRP A 289 -5.51 11.60 -4.24
CA TRP A 289 -5.98 11.33 -2.88
C TRP A 289 -7.17 12.23 -2.49
N GLU A 290 -7.15 13.50 -2.88
CA GLU A 290 -8.31 14.40 -2.72
C GLU A 290 -9.54 13.76 -3.37
N LYS A 291 -9.45 13.33 -4.64
CA LYS A 291 -10.58 12.71 -5.33
C LYS A 291 -11.09 11.44 -4.64
N ILE A 292 -10.21 10.62 -4.06
CA ILE A 292 -10.59 9.43 -3.27
C ILE A 292 -11.36 9.85 -2.01
N LEU A 293 -10.84 10.83 -1.28
CA LEU A 293 -11.47 11.37 -0.08
C LEU A 293 -12.83 12.00 -0.39
N GLU A 294 -12.93 12.73 -1.50
CA GLU A 294 -14.19 13.31 -1.98
C GLU A 294 -15.21 12.24 -2.37
N ALA A 295 -14.75 11.16 -3.04
CA ALA A 295 -15.61 10.05 -3.47
C ALA A 295 -16.17 9.22 -2.30
N SER A 296 -15.58 9.34 -1.10
CA SER A 296 -15.91 8.54 0.08
C SER A 296 -16.39 9.36 1.28
N CYS A 297 -16.54 10.69 1.15
CA CYS A 297 -16.84 11.57 2.29
C CYS A 297 -18.12 11.23 3.06
N ALA A 298 -19.10 10.63 2.37
CA ALA A 298 -20.39 10.23 2.96
C ALA A 298 -20.33 8.89 3.73
N THR A 299 -19.30 8.06 3.52
CA THR A 299 -19.23 6.70 4.06
C THR A 299 -17.97 6.42 4.87
N LEU A 300 -16.94 7.26 4.76
CA LEU A 300 -15.65 7.04 5.40
C LEU A 300 -15.75 7.17 6.92
N GLU A 301 -15.60 6.06 7.64
CA GLU A 301 -15.66 5.99 9.11
C GLU A 301 -14.27 6.15 9.73
N THR A 302 -13.23 5.64 9.07
CA THR A 302 -11.84 5.65 9.56
C THR A 302 -10.87 6.08 8.46
N LEU A 303 -10.05 7.09 8.76
CA LEU A 303 -8.95 7.55 7.91
C LEU A 303 -7.62 7.27 8.63
N VAL A 304 -6.71 6.56 7.96
CA VAL A 304 -5.33 6.36 8.41
C VAL A 304 -4.41 7.09 7.44
N VAL A 305 -3.55 7.93 7.98
CA VAL A 305 -2.52 8.64 7.21
C VAL A 305 -1.18 8.24 7.80
N GLU A 306 -0.31 7.68 6.97
CA GLU A 306 0.99 7.16 7.37
C GLU A 306 2.10 7.85 6.58
N GLN A 307 3.16 8.24 7.28
CA GLN A 307 4.44 8.58 6.67
C GLN A 307 5.43 7.44 6.93
N ARG A 308 6.18 6.95 5.93
CA ARG A 308 7.33 6.04 6.21
C ARG A 308 8.63 6.65 5.73
N ILE A 309 9.72 6.10 6.22
CA ILE A 309 11.07 6.62 5.97
C ILE A 309 11.48 6.24 4.56
N GLY A 310 11.70 7.24 3.69
CA GLY A 310 12.07 7.11 2.28
C GLY A 310 13.40 6.41 1.97
N ILE A 311 14.13 5.93 2.97
CA ILE A 311 15.56 5.55 2.85
C ILE A 311 15.73 4.15 2.22
N GLU A 312 16.68 4.03 1.29
CA GLU A 312 17.11 2.76 0.68
C GLU A 312 17.72 1.80 1.72
N HIS A 313 17.41 0.51 1.62
CA HIS A 313 17.96 -0.53 2.48
C HIS A 313 19.47 -0.69 2.22
N GLY A 314 20.29 -0.51 3.26
CA GLY A 314 21.75 -0.60 3.18
C GLY A 314 22.48 0.56 3.86
N ASP A 315 21.79 1.65 4.17
CA ASP A 315 22.33 2.66 5.09
C ASP A 315 22.10 2.17 6.54
N GLU A 316 23.08 1.44 7.10
CA GLU A 316 23.10 0.90 8.48
C GLU A 316 22.81 1.97 9.57
N ALA A 317 22.74 3.24 9.16
CA ALA A 317 22.59 4.36 10.04
C ALA A 317 21.16 4.57 10.59
N VAL A 318 20.07 4.01 10.02
CA VAL A 318 18.72 4.11 10.63
C VAL A 318 18.34 2.84 11.40
N ASN A 319 19.03 2.57 12.51
CA ASN A 319 18.62 1.49 13.42
C ASN A 319 17.32 1.81 14.20
N ASP A 320 16.78 3.03 14.09
CA ASP A 320 15.60 3.47 14.84
C ASP A 320 14.69 4.38 13.98
N ALA A 321 13.59 3.82 13.48
CA ALA A 321 12.59 4.56 12.74
C ALA A 321 11.86 5.58 13.62
N ASP A 322 11.68 5.30 14.92
CA ASP A 322 11.05 6.24 15.83
C ASP A 322 12.00 7.40 16.13
N GLY A 323 13.29 7.12 16.25
CA GLY A 323 14.37 8.09 16.36
C GLY A 323 14.51 9.01 15.15
N PHE A 324 14.16 8.52 13.95
CA PHE A 324 14.12 9.34 12.73
C PHE A 324 13.07 10.45 12.86
N PHE A 325 11.84 10.10 13.20
CA PHE A 325 10.76 11.07 13.29
C PHE A 325 10.79 11.89 14.59
N ARG A 326 11.38 11.38 15.68
CA ARG A 326 11.60 12.16 16.91
C ARG A 326 12.53 13.36 16.71
N ARG A 327 13.36 13.34 15.66
CA ARG A 327 14.25 14.46 15.31
C ARG A 327 13.56 15.53 14.46
N ASP A 328 12.42 15.22 13.87
CA ASP A 328 11.55 16.17 13.18
C ASP A 328 10.74 16.95 14.23
N GLN A 329 11.29 18.06 14.73
CA GLN A 329 10.68 18.84 15.81
C GLN A 329 9.58 19.79 15.33
N ASP A 330 9.61 20.19 14.06
CA ASP A 330 8.67 21.16 13.49
C ASP A 330 7.54 20.50 12.69
N GLY A 331 7.70 19.24 12.28
CA GLY A 331 6.69 18.48 11.54
C GLY A 331 6.45 19.02 10.14
N LEU A 332 7.35 19.86 9.61
CA LEU A 332 7.19 20.51 8.30
C LEU A 332 7.20 19.49 7.15
N GLY A 333 7.85 18.33 7.34
CA GLY A 333 7.82 17.22 6.38
C GLY A 333 6.42 16.66 6.11
N SER A 334 5.43 16.99 6.96
CA SER A 334 4.02 16.61 6.77
C SER A 334 3.13 17.77 6.32
N GLU A 335 3.63 19.00 6.18
CA GLU A 335 2.79 20.19 6.02
C GLU A 335 1.85 20.12 4.80
N ARG A 336 2.39 19.81 3.61
CA ARG A 336 1.59 19.75 2.38
C ARG A 336 0.50 18.68 2.42
N LEU A 337 0.80 17.53 3.02
CA LEU A 337 -0.16 16.45 3.24
C LEU A 337 -1.27 16.91 4.19
N ILE A 338 -0.91 17.53 5.30
CA ILE A 338 -1.86 18.03 6.29
C ILE A 338 -2.74 19.14 5.72
N ASP A 339 -2.17 20.11 4.99
CA ASP A 339 -2.91 21.19 4.35
C ASP A 339 -3.93 20.66 3.33
N MET A 340 -3.57 19.60 2.59
CA MET A 340 -4.51 18.91 1.70
C MET A 340 -5.67 18.29 2.47
N LEU A 341 -5.37 17.56 3.56
CA LEU A 341 -6.39 16.92 4.39
C LEU A 341 -7.33 17.94 5.04
N GLU A 342 -6.78 19.02 5.63
CA GLU A 342 -7.55 20.13 6.19
C GLU A 342 -8.51 20.73 5.16
N ARG A 343 -8.00 21.04 3.96
CA ARG A 343 -8.79 21.59 2.86
C ARG A 343 -9.96 20.67 2.49
N VAL A 344 -9.72 19.37 2.34
CA VAL A 344 -10.77 18.42 1.94
C VAL A 344 -11.81 18.23 3.04
N VAL A 345 -11.37 18.09 4.29
CA VAL A 345 -12.25 17.91 5.45
C VAL A 345 -13.18 19.12 5.65
N ILE A 346 -12.64 20.33 5.56
CA ILE A 346 -13.42 21.58 5.67
C ILE A 346 -14.39 21.73 4.49
N ARG A 347 -13.92 21.44 3.26
CA ARG A 347 -14.71 21.66 2.03
C ARG A 347 -15.89 20.70 1.89
N LYS A 348 -15.69 19.41 2.18
CA LYS A 348 -16.71 18.37 1.92
C LYS A 348 -17.60 18.07 3.12
N GLY A 349 -17.05 18.16 4.32
CA GLY A 349 -17.72 17.68 5.53
C GLY A 349 -17.81 16.15 5.53
N PHE A 350 -17.19 15.51 6.51
CA PHE A 350 -17.24 14.06 6.68
C PHE A 350 -18.25 13.73 7.77
N SER A 351 -19.48 13.39 7.39
CA SER A 351 -20.60 13.24 8.33
C SER A 351 -20.51 12.00 9.21
N VAL A 352 -19.79 10.96 8.77
CA VAL A 352 -19.67 9.67 9.46
C VAL A 352 -18.25 9.34 9.90
N LEU A 353 -17.28 10.24 9.67
CA LEU A 353 -15.90 10.03 10.07
C LEU A 353 -15.81 10.05 11.60
N GLN A 354 -15.40 8.92 12.16
CA GLN A 354 -15.30 8.74 13.61
C GLN A 354 -13.85 8.79 14.06
N ARG A 355 -12.93 8.25 13.25
CA ARG A 355 -11.54 8.03 13.67
C ARG A 355 -10.54 8.48 12.61
N VAL A 356 -9.50 9.17 13.08
CA VAL A 356 -8.31 9.49 12.28
C VAL A 356 -7.06 8.99 13.00
N TYR A 357 -6.20 8.30 12.27
CA TYR A 357 -4.90 7.84 12.76
C TYR A 357 -3.79 8.53 12.00
N LEU A 358 -3.00 9.35 12.69
CA LEU A 358 -1.80 9.99 12.16
C LEU A 358 -0.60 9.14 12.55
N LYS A 359 -0.26 8.16 11.72
CA LYS A 359 0.88 7.27 11.92
C LYS A 359 2.14 7.98 11.43
N ARG A 360 3.17 8.05 12.28
CA ARG A 360 4.47 8.62 11.90
C ARG A 360 4.43 10.10 11.44
N ILE A 361 3.46 10.88 11.94
CA ILE A 361 3.30 12.32 11.70
C ILE A 361 3.43 13.12 13.01
N VAL A 362 4.21 14.21 12.97
CA VAL A 362 4.55 15.03 14.16
C VAL A 362 3.36 15.91 14.54
N VAL A 363 2.94 15.79 15.80
CA VAL A 363 1.84 16.57 16.38
C VAL A 363 2.28 17.47 17.54
N GLY A 364 3.59 17.56 17.78
CA GLY A 364 4.22 18.34 18.86
C GLY A 364 4.64 17.48 20.06
N SER A 365 5.45 18.04 20.96
CA SER A 365 5.88 17.37 22.19
C SER A 365 5.00 17.75 23.39
N GLU A 366 4.67 16.78 24.23
CA GLU A 366 4.02 17.05 25.49
C GLU A 366 5.06 17.60 26.49
N LYS A 367 4.68 18.65 27.21
CA LYS A 367 5.01 18.68 28.64
C LYS A 367 3.76 18.52 29.51
N ARG A 368 2.56 18.42 28.89
CA ARG A 368 1.25 18.49 29.58
C ARG A 368 0.04 17.90 28.83
N GLY A 369 0.15 16.83 28.04
CA GLY A 369 -1.07 16.14 27.58
C GLY A 369 -1.95 16.88 26.56
N LYS A 370 -1.41 17.84 25.79
CA LYS A 370 -2.16 18.58 24.76
C LYS A 370 -1.35 18.73 23.47
N PRO A 371 -1.96 18.59 22.27
CA PRO A 371 -1.30 18.85 20.99
C PRO A 371 -0.76 20.29 20.95
N ILE A 372 0.51 20.49 20.59
CA ILE A 372 1.06 21.85 20.41
C ILE A 372 0.44 22.46 19.15
N GLY A 373 -0.01 23.69 19.29
CA GLY A 373 -0.82 24.37 18.30
C GLY A 373 -0.11 24.94 17.08
N ASP A 374 1.19 24.75 16.95
CA ASP A 374 1.98 25.45 15.92
C ASP A 374 2.46 24.51 14.81
N VAL A 375 2.57 23.20 15.05
CA VAL A 375 3.00 22.23 14.02
C VAL A 375 1.81 21.69 13.21
N PRO A 376 1.99 21.37 11.90
CA PRO A 376 0.89 20.99 11.02
C PRO A 376 -0.01 19.87 11.58
N GLY A 377 0.56 18.74 11.99
CA GLY A 377 -0.22 17.61 12.52
C GLY A 377 -1.02 17.95 13.78
N GLY A 378 -0.48 18.81 14.64
CA GLY A 378 -1.18 19.29 15.85
C GLY A 378 -2.31 20.26 15.55
N ARG A 379 -2.18 21.11 14.51
CA ARG A 379 -3.28 21.94 14.00
C ARG A 379 -4.44 21.09 13.50
N PHE A 380 -4.13 20.09 12.67
CA PHE A 380 -5.14 19.19 12.10
C PHE A 380 -5.85 18.35 13.17
N MET A 381 -5.10 17.83 14.14
CA MET A 381 -5.68 17.08 15.27
C MET A 381 -6.70 17.92 16.06
N ARG A 382 -6.41 19.21 16.31
CA ARG A 382 -7.38 20.12 16.97
C ARG A 382 -8.58 20.45 16.08
N LEU A 383 -8.40 20.54 14.76
CA LEU A 383 -9.52 20.70 13.83
C LEU A 383 -10.47 19.51 13.95
N LEU A 384 -9.94 18.29 13.90
CA LEU A 384 -10.72 17.05 14.02
C LEU A 384 -11.43 16.95 15.38
N GLU A 385 -10.77 17.31 16.47
CA GLU A 385 -11.37 17.35 17.81
C GLU A 385 -12.57 18.29 17.86
N LYS A 386 -12.46 19.50 17.27
CA LYS A 386 -13.59 20.45 17.16
C LYS A 386 -14.76 19.90 16.33
N MET A 387 -14.48 18.97 15.43
CA MET A 387 -15.49 18.29 14.61
C MET A 387 -16.06 17.04 15.31
N GLY A 388 -15.62 16.72 16.53
CA GLY A 388 -16.06 15.52 17.25
C GLY A 388 -15.45 14.21 16.74
N VAL A 389 -14.36 14.29 15.98
CA VAL A 389 -13.66 13.12 15.40
C VAL A 389 -12.52 12.71 16.33
N GLU A 390 -12.45 11.43 16.68
CA GLU A 390 -11.37 10.87 17.48
C GLU A 390 -10.08 10.83 16.65
N CYS A 391 -9.07 11.61 17.04
CA CYS A 391 -7.77 11.60 16.36
C CYS A 391 -6.68 11.02 17.29
N LYS A 392 -5.91 10.04 16.78
CA LYS A 392 -4.76 9.46 17.48
C LYS A 392 -3.51 9.61 16.63
N ALA A 393 -2.50 10.28 17.17
CA ALA A 393 -1.17 10.31 16.58
C ALA A 393 -0.30 9.18 17.15
N ARG A 394 0.54 8.61 16.29
CA ARG A 394 1.50 7.54 16.62
C ARG A 394 2.84 7.88 16.00
N LEU A 395 3.37 9.01 16.41
CA LEU A 395 4.80 9.18 16.48
C LEU A 395 5.25 8.93 17.89
N GLY A 396 6.34 8.17 18.02
CA GLY A 396 6.88 7.67 19.28
C GLY A 396 6.75 8.71 20.38
N ASP A 397 5.83 8.44 21.29
CA ASP A 397 5.42 9.21 22.46
C ASP A 397 6.18 10.54 22.64
N GLY A 398 5.46 11.65 22.48
CA GLY A 398 5.72 12.78 23.36
C GLY A 398 5.52 12.26 24.79
N LEU A 399 6.61 12.04 25.51
CA LEU A 399 6.59 11.89 26.96
C LEU A 399 5.99 13.13 27.61
#